data_AF-A0A482T1C3-F1
#
_entry.id   AF-A0A482T1C3-F1
#
_cell.length_a   1.000
_cell.length_b   1.000
_cell.length_c   1.000
_cell.angle_alpha   90.00
_cell.angle_beta   90.00
_cell.angle_gamma   90.00
#
_symmetry.space_group_name_H-M   'P 1'
#
loop_
_entity.id
_entity.type
_entity.pdbx_description
1 polymer ?
#
loop_
_entity_poly.entity_id
_entity_poly.type
_entity_poly.pdbx_seq_one_letter_code
_entity_poly.pdbx_strand_id
1 'polypeptide(L)'
;MKEEMDREEDINWSEHIRKSIRERLGGSPSRKIQKLVGDYQSDLDRLWILHMFSYGMSKRYVYETAEMVFGEDKDDVVDEVEADLEERGMERMHDEIEDGLKVGDTIQNTVASYGISKIKQQVKESIKDSPREVRDGIYILSLYVRDRLDRESTSINPEGIERTWEIYTGSEVDIDDIVSTGLIYKNHYNSNAYNHWYYKIPDYGLELIEEIISDSSDFGIYHSDPKRSTLRDVINEEQSREFLRWMNGSSQYVSSYNEEDDIEDELDNREINLTMEEFAEVREDLIQSRVLLIDYSPHRSSTGNRSSRPARWSYKLTQPALDNMSEILLENGLPAQ
;
A
#
# COMPACT_ATOMS: atom_id res chain seq x y z
N MET A 1 -21.24 -10.96 22.78
CA MET A 1 -20.25 -10.13 22.05
C MET A 1 -20.14 -10.52 20.58
N LYS A 2 -19.47 -11.60 20.13
CA LYS A 2 -19.51 -11.99 18.69
C LYS A 2 -20.95 -12.25 18.19
N GLU A 3 -21.73 -13.03 18.94
CA GLU A 3 -23.15 -13.26 18.64
C GLU A 3 -24.07 -12.03 18.77
N GLU A 4 -23.62 -10.93 19.39
CA GLU A 4 -24.33 -9.63 19.42
C GLU A 4 -23.89 -8.75 18.25
N MET A 5 -22.60 -8.79 17.90
CA MET A 5 -22.02 -8.10 16.74
C MET A 5 -22.62 -8.63 15.43
N ASP A 6 -22.80 -9.94 15.34
CA ASP A 6 -23.44 -10.60 14.19
C ASP A 6 -24.96 -10.34 14.14
N ARG A 7 -25.56 -9.75 15.17
CA ARG A 7 -27.02 -9.50 15.29
C ARG A 7 -27.44 -8.06 14.95
N GLU A 8 -26.51 -7.10 15.02
CA GLU A 8 -26.76 -5.70 14.65
C GLU A 8 -25.71 -5.24 13.62
N GLU A 9 -25.97 -5.53 12.35
CA GLU A 9 -25.08 -5.18 11.21
C GLU A 9 -24.93 -3.66 11.00
N ASP A 10 -25.89 -2.86 11.49
CA ASP A 10 -25.90 -1.40 11.34
C ASP A 10 -24.96 -0.67 12.31
N ILE A 11 -24.40 -1.38 13.31
CA ILE A 11 -23.46 -0.80 14.26
C ILE A 11 -22.04 -0.96 13.71
N ASN A 12 -21.33 0.15 13.59
CA ASN A 12 -19.89 0.14 13.34
C ASN A 12 -19.15 -0.37 14.60
N TRP A 13 -19.06 -1.69 14.74
CA TRP A 13 -18.52 -2.34 15.93
C TRP A 13 -17.04 -2.05 16.17
N SER A 14 -16.27 -1.82 15.11
CA SER A 14 -14.87 -1.39 15.23
C SER A 14 -14.78 0.01 15.85
N GLU A 15 -15.69 0.92 15.50
CA GLU A 15 -15.81 2.24 16.12
C GLU A 15 -16.26 2.16 17.60
N HIS A 16 -17.22 1.28 17.89
CA HIS A 16 -17.71 1.05 19.25
C HIS A 16 -16.60 0.48 20.17
N ILE A 17 -15.84 -0.50 19.67
CA ILE A 17 -14.73 -1.11 20.40
C ILE A 17 -13.59 -0.10 20.57
N ARG A 18 -13.22 0.67 19.53
CA ARG A 18 -12.21 1.74 19.65
C ARG A 18 -12.63 2.78 20.70
N LYS A 19 -13.91 3.17 20.74
CA LYS A 19 -14.46 4.08 21.75
C LYS A 19 -14.40 3.50 23.17
N SER A 20 -14.81 2.24 23.36
CA SER A 20 -14.74 1.57 24.67
C SER A 20 -13.30 1.33 25.16
N ILE A 21 -12.36 1.10 24.23
CA ILE A 21 -10.92 0.99 24.55
C ILE A 21 -10.38 2.36 25.00
N ARG A 22 -10.74 3.46 24.32
CA ARG A 22 -10.37 4.84 24.75
C ARG A 22 -10.92 5.20 26.13
N GLU A 23 -12.18 4.88 26.40
CA GLU A 23 -12.80 5.12 27.71
C GLU A 23 -12.11 4.34 28.84
N ARG A 24 -11.48 3.19 28.53
CA ARG A 24 -10.75 2.36 29.50
C ARG A 24 -9.25 2.65 29.61
N LEU A 25 -8.59 3.09 28.55
CA LEU A 25 -7.12 3.27 28.52
C LEU A 25 -6.63 4.69 28.81
N GLY A 26 -7.54 5.67 28.97
CA GLY A 26 -7.22 7.00 29.47
C GLY A 26 -6.85 7.98 28.36
N GLY A 27 -7.79 8.87 28.05
CA GLY A 27 -7.59 10.06 27.24
C GLY A 27 -8.82 10.40 26.41
N SER A 28 -9.62 11.37 26.86
CA SER A 28 -10.58 12.00 25.96
C SER A 28 -9.77 12.79 24.93
N PRO A 29 -10.03 12.68 23.61
CA PRO A 29 -9.33 13.49 22.63
C PRO A 29 -9.37 14.96 23.06
N SER A 30 -8.25 15.68 22.92
CA SER A 30 -8.16 17.09 23.29
C SER A 30 -9.40 17.84 22.79
N ARG A 31 -10.08 18.58 23.68
CA ARG A 31 -11.31 19.32 23.32
C ARG A 31 -11.09 20.24 22.12
N LYS A 32 -9.86 20.74 21.93
CA LYS A 32 -9.47 21.54 20.77
C LYS A 32 -9.55 20.74 19.46
N ILE A 33 -9.03 19.51 19.45
CA ILE A 33 -9.06 18.63 18.27
C ILE A 33 -10.49 18.15 17.99
N GLN A 34 -11.24 17.77 19.04
CA GLN A 34 -12.66 17.42 18.88
C GLN A 34 -13.46 18.57 18.27
N LYS A 35 -13.22 19.79 18.75
CA LYS A 35 -13.87 20.97 18.20
C LYS A 35 -13.48 21.20 16.74
N LEU A 36 -12.19 21.15 16.41
CA LEU A 36 -11.70 21.33 15.03
C LEU A 36 -12.32 20.30 14.06
N VAL A 37 -12.28 19.02 14.41
CA VAL A 37 -12.89 17.97 13.58
C VAL A 37 -14.41 18.14 13.50
N GLY A 38 -15.06 18.55 14.59
CA GLY A 38 -16.48 18.87 14.61
C GLY A 38 -16.85 20.04 13.70
N ASP A 39 -16.03 21.10 13.68
CA ASP A 39 -16.21 22.28 12.83
C ASP A 39 -16.13 21.89 11.33
N TYR A 40 -15.35 20.85 10.99
CA TYR A 40 -15.19 20.34 9.61
C TYR A 40 -16.13 19.20 9.23
N GLN A 41 -16.99 18.69 10.13
CA GLN A 41 -17.75 17.45 9.88
C GLN A 41 -18.69 17.50 8.65
N SER A 42 -19.12 18.71 8.27
CA SER A 42 -19.94 18.97 7.08
C SER A 42 -19.14 19.36 5.83
N ASP A 43 -17.85 19.63 5.96
CA ASP A 43 -16.96 20.05 4.87
C ASP A 43 -15.92 18.94 4.65
N LEU A 44 -16.19 18.09 3.65
CA LEU A 44 -15.38 16.91 3.39
C LEU A 44 -13.95 17.29 2.98
N ASP A 45 -13.78 18.37 2.20
CA ASP A 45 -12.48 18.80 1.69
C ASP A 45 -11.57 19.22 2.84
N ARG A 46 -12.06 20.08 3.75
CA ARG A 46 -11.31 20.48 4.96
C ARG A 46 -11.00 19.29 5.84
N LEU A 47 -11.96 18.39 6.03
CA LEU A 47 -11.78 17.22 6.87
C LEU A 47 -10.71 16.27 6.31
N TRP A 48 -10.70 16.07 4.99
CA TRP A 48 -9.76 15.20 4.31
C TRP A 48 -8.36 15.83 4.25
N ILE A 49 -8.26 17.13 4.00
CA ILE A 49 -6.98 17.88 4.08
C ILE A 49 -6.42 17.86 5.51
N LEU A 50 -7.26 18.05 6.53
CA LEU A 50 -6.87 17.89 7.93
C LEU A 50 -6.33 16.47 8.21
N HIS A 51 -6.95 15.46 7.60
CA HIS A 51 -6.50 14.09 7.69
C HIS A 51 -5.13 13.88 6.98
N MET A 52 -4.89 14.49 5.82
CA MET A 52 -3.56 14.46 5.18
C MET A 52 -2.48 15.08 6.07
N PHE A 53 -2.75 16.27 6.63
CA PHE A 53 -1.84 16.93 7.57
C PHE A 53 -1.53 16.05 8.78
N SER A 54 -2.52 15.31 9.29
CA SER A 54 -2.35 14.46 10.48
C SER A 54 -1.30 13.36 10.34
N TYR A 55 -0.88 13.00 9.11
CA TYR A 55 0.22 12.08 8.84
C TYR A 55 1.61 12.75 8.87
N GLY A 56 1.69 14.03 9.26
CA GLY A 56 2.94 14.80 9.26
C GLY A 56 3.43 15.16 7.85
N MET A 57 2.53 15.19 6.87
CA MET A 57 2.85 15.61 5.52
C MET A 57 3.23 17.09 5.50
N SER A 58 4.27 17.43 4.73
CA SER A 58 4.60 18.85 4.52
C SER A 58 3.53 19.51 3.66
N LYS A 59 3.24 20.80 3.91
CA LYS A 59 2.24 21.58 3.19
C LYS A 59 2.33 21.43 1.66
N ARG A 60 3.55 21.47 1.12
CA ARG A 60 3.81 21.27 -0.31
C ARG A 60 3.19 19.98 -0.84
N TYR A 61 3.37 18.87 -0.14
CA TYR A 61 2.84 17.57 -0.59
C TYR A 61 1.35 17.44 -0.31
N VAL A 62 0.82 18.20 0.65
CA VAL A 62 -0.63 18.31 0.85
C VAL A 62 -1.27 19.02 -0.34
N TYR A 63 -0.70 20.11 -0.87
CA TYR A 63 -1.19 20.73 -2.11
C TYR A 63 -1.17 19.75 -3.29
N GLU A 64 0.00 19.15 -3.57
CA GLU A 64 0.17 18.20 -4.69
C GLU A 64 -0.81 17.01 -4.56
N THR A 65 -1.00 16.46 -3.36
CA THR A 65 -1.94 15.35 -3.13
C THR A 65 -3.40 15.81 -3.23
N ALA A 66 -3.75 16.98 -2.71
CA ALA A 66 -5.10 17.50 -2.75
C ALA A 66 -5.54 17.78 -4.20
N GLU A 67 -4.70 18.43 -5.01
CA GLU A 67 -4.99 18.66 -6.43
C GLU A 67 -5.30 17.35 -7.17
N MET A 68 -4.52 16.29 -6.92
CA MET A 68 -4.76 14.97 -7.50
C MET A 68 -6.07 14.34 -7.04
N VAL A 69 -6.35 14.36 -5.72
CA VAL A 69 -7.52 13.70 -5.12
C VAL A 69 -8.83 14.41 -5.47
N PHE A 70 -8.82 15.74 -5.50
CA PHE A 70 -10.02 16.54 -5.76
C PHE A 70 -10.20 16.87 -7.24
N GLY A 71 -9.17 16.70 -8.07
CA GLY A 71 -9.19 17.02 -9.50
C GLY A 71 -9.29 18.52 -9.80
N GLU A 72 -9.10 19.36 -8.79
CA GLU A 72 -9.14 20.82 -8.88
C GLU A 72 -8.24 21.45 -7.81
N ASP A 73 -7.92 22.72 -8.01
CA ASP A 73 -7.12 23.51 -7.06
C ASP A 73 -7.84 23.64 -5.70
N LYS A 74 -7.11 23.30 -4.64
CA LYS A 74 -7.57 23.37 -3.24
C LYS A 74 -6.62 24.18 -2.36
N ASP A 75 -5.78 25.02 -2.95
CA ASP A 75 -4.75 25.76 -2.22
C ASP A 75 -5.33 26.61 -1.09
N ASP A 76 -6.44 27.31 -1.36
CA ASP A 76 -7.15 28.11 -0.35
C ASP A 76 -7.62 27.24 0.84
N VAL A 77 -8.11 26.03 0.59
CA VAL A 77 -8.58 25.12 1.65
C VAL A 77 -7.40 24.58 2.46
N VAL A 78 -6.28 24.27 1.81
CA VAL A 78 -5.05 23.85 2.48
C VAL A 78 -4.52 24.95 3.39
N ASP A 79 -4.52 26.20 2.92
CA ASP A 79 -4.11 27.39 3.69
C ASP A 79 -5.00 27.62 4.91
N GLU A 80 -6.31 27.53 4.74
CA GLU A 80 -7.27 27.68 5.84
C GLU A 80 -7.08 26.60 6.90
N VAL A 81 -6.89 25.33 6.49
CA VAL A 81 -6.68 24.23 7.44
C VAL A 81 -5.36 24.39 8.20
N GLU A 82 -4.28 24.80 7.54
CA GLU A 82 -3.00 25.08 8.20
C GLU A 82 -3.13 26.23 9.21
N ALA A 83 -3.77 27.34 8.81
CA ALA A 83 -4.00 28.49 9.70
C ALA A 83 -4.83 28.11 10.93
N ASP A 84 -5.86 27.27 10.77
CA ASP A 84 -6.68 26.78 11.88
C ASP A 84 -5.88 25.88 12.84
N LEU A 85 -4.94 25.07 12.32
CA LEU A 85 -4.00 24.29 13.13
C LEU A 85 -3.04 25.19 13.91
N GLU A 86 -2.45 26.20 13.26
CA GLU A 86 -1.55 27.18 13.89
C GLU A 86 -2.26 28.00 14.97
N GLU A 87 -3.47 28.52 14.70
CA GLU A 87 -4.24 29.32 15.68
C GLU A 87 -4.51 28.52 16.97
N ARG A 88 -4.65 27.20 16.85
CA ARG A 88 -4.95 26.30 17.97
C ARG A 88 -3.68 25.75 18.64
N GLY A 89 -2.50 26.01 18.08
CA GLY A 89 -1.20 25.52 18.53
C GLY A 89 -1.01 24.03 18.26
N MET A 90 -1.42 23.57 17.07
CA MET A 90 -1.45 22.17 16.64
C MET A 90 -0.69 21.96 15.31
N GLU A 91 0.23 22.87 14.98
CA GLU A 91 0.99 22.86 13.73
C GLU A 91 2.04 21.74 13.66
N ARG A 92 2.41 21.14 14.80
CA ARG A 92 3.39 20.05 14.87
C ARG A 92 2.73 18.73 15.19
N MET A 93 2.59 17.89 14.17
CA MET A 93 1.89 16.60 14.26
C MET A 93 2.55 15.59 15.21
N HIS A 94 3.85 15.76 15.48
CA HIS A 94 4.61 14.90 16.39
C HIS A 94 4.68 15.42 17.82
N ASP A 95 4.20 16.64 18.08
CA ASP A 95 4.18 17.17 19.44
C ASP A 95 3.17 16.38 20.29
N GLU A 96 3.53 16.15 21.55
CA GLU A 96 2.65 15.50 22.52
C GLU A 96 1.61 16.50 23.05
N ILE A 97 0.37 16.03 23.16
CA ILE A 97 -0.73 16.72 23.82
C ILE A 97 -0.97 16.09 25.21
N GLU A 98 -2.05 16.53 25.87
CA GLU A 98 -2.53 15.92 27.11
C GLU A 98 -2.60 14.37 26.96
N ASP A 99 -2.19 13.66 28.00
CA ASP A 99 -2.09 12.19 28.06
C ASP A 99 -0.98 11.53 27.20
N GLY A 100 -0.02 12.31 26.68
CA GLY A 100 1.18 11.79 26.00
C GLY A 100 0.92 11.27 24.58
N LEU A 101 -0.27 11.56 24.03
CA LEU A 101 -0.65 11.25 22.66
C LEU A 101 -0.08 12.32 21.71
N LYS A 102 0.26 11.94 20.48
CA LYS A 102 0.67 12.92 19.46
C LYS A 102 -0.53 13.66 18.88
N VAL A 103 -0.33 14.91 18.46
CA VAL A 103 -1.36 15.71 17.75
C VAL A 103 -1.92 14.94 16.55
N GLY A 104 -1.05 14.45 15.67
CA GLY A 104 -1.43 13.74 14.44
C GLY A 104 -2.29 12.50 14.74
N ASP A 105 -1.80 11.62 15.63
CA ASP A 105 -2.51 10.41 16.04
C ASP A 105 -3.90 10.74 16.63
N THR A 106 -4.00 11.85 17.37
CA THR A 106 -5.27 12.27 17.98
C THR A 106 -6.25 12.80 16.92
N ILE A 107 -5.77 13.53 15.93
CA ILE A 107 -6.58 13.97 14.78
C ILE A 107 -7.07 12.75 14.00
N GLN A 108 -6.17 11.83 13.60
CA GLN A 108 -6.52 10.58 12.89
C GLN A 108 -7.61 9.82 13.63
N ASN A 109 -7.43 9.60 14.93
CA ASN A 109 -8.39 8.93 15.79
C ASN A 109 -9.75 9.64 15.88
N THR A 110 -9.75 10.97 15.88
CA THR A 110 -10.98 11.76 15.96
C THR A 110 -11.71 11.76 14.62
N VAL A 111 -11.01 11.91 13.50
CA VAL A 111 -11.58 11.78 12.14
C VAL A 111 -12.16 10.38 11.94
N ALA A 112 -11.44 9.33 12.37
CA ALA A 112 -11.90 7.94 12.35
C ALA A 112 -13.24 7.73 13.06
N SER A 113 -13.56 8.53 14.08
CA SER A 113 -14.81 8.42 14.84
C SER A 113 -15.95 9.31 14.35
N TYR A 114 -15.69 10.33 13.52
CA TYR A 114 -16.71 11.34 13.24
C TYR A 114 -16.92 11.68 11.76
N GLY A 115 -16.01 11.27 10.87
CA GLY A 115 -16.16 11.61 9.45
C GLY A 115 -15.43 10.72 8.44
N ILE A 116 -14.69 9.71 8.88
CA ILE A 116 -13.95 8.81 7.97
C ILE A 116 -14.85 8.03 7.01
N SER A 117 -16.10 7.72 7.40
CA SER A 117 -17.03 6.97 6.56
C SER A 117 -17.34 7.69 5.25
N LYS A 118 -17.45 9.03 5.26
CA LYS A 118 -17.67 9.84 4.06
C LYS A 118 -16.45 9.81 3.14
N ILE A 119 -15.24 9.91 3.71
CA ILE A 119 -13.99 9.77 2.95
C ILE A 119 -13.91 8.39 2.31
N LYS A 120 -14.15 7.31 3.07
CA LYS A 120 -14.17 5.93 2.54
C LYS A 120 -15.16 5.78 1.40
N GLN A 121 -16.37 6.34 1.53
CA GLN A 121 -17.38 6.27 0.47
C GLN A 121 -16.91 6.99 -0.80
N GLN A 122 -16.36 8.20 -0.67
CA GLN A 122 -15.85 8.97 -1.81
C GLN A 122 -14.70 8.23 -2.52
N VAL A 123 -13.78 7.64 -1.76
CA VAL A 123 -12.68 6.82 -2.31
C VAL A 123 -13.22 5.59 -3.03
N LYS A 124 -14.21 4.88 -2.45
CA LYS A 124 -14.86 3.74 -3.11
C LYS A 124 -15.47 4.13 -4.45
N GLU A 125 -16.21 5.25 -4.49
CA GLU A 125 -16.83 5.76 -5.71
C GLU A 125 -15.75 6.13 -6.74
N SER A 126 -14.70 6.84 -6.33
CA SER A 126 -13.58 7.20 -7.19
C SER A 126 -12.87 5.97 -7.79
N ILE A 127 -12.65 4.92 -7.02
CA ILE A 127 -12.06 3.67 -7.51
C ILE A 127 -12.98 3.01 -8.55
N LYS A 128 -14.29 2.97 -8.29
CA LYS A 128 -15.27 2.38 -9.23
C LYS A 128 -15.34 3.16 -10.54
N ASP A 129 -15.23 4.48 -10.50
CA ASP A 129 -15.31 5.35 -11.68
C ASP A 129 -13.97 5.44 -12.44
N SER A 130 -12.88 4.96 -11.85
CA SER A 130 -11.55 4.97 -12.47
C SER A 130 -11.46 4.04 -13.70
N PRO A 131 -10.54 4.33 -14.65
CA PRO A 131 -10.21 3.42 -15.73
C PRO A 131 -9.83 2.03 -15.24
N ARG A 132 -9.98 1.03 -16.12
CA ARG A 132 -9.65 -0.36 -15.75
C ARG A 132 -8.19 -0.49 -15.34
N GLU A 133 -7.30 0.20 -16.03
CA GLU A 133 -5.86 0.19 -15.82
C GLU A 133 -5.53 0.63 -14.39
N VAL A 134 -6.16 1.70 -13.89
CA VAL A 134 -6.00 2.19 -12.50
C VAL A 134 -6.53 1.18 -11.48
N ARG A 135 -7.70 0.58 -11.75
CA ARG A 135 -8.26 -0.49 -10.92
C ARG A 135 -7.35 -1.72 -10.88
N ASP A 136 -6.70 -2.05 -11.98
CA ASP A 136 -5.70 -3.11 -12.07
C ASP A 136 -4.47 -2.75 -11.21
N GLY A 137 -4.02 -1.49 -11.24
CA GLY A 137 -2.97 -0.96 -10.37
C GLY A 137 -3.32 -1.05 -8.88
N ILE A 138 -4.55 -0.72 -8.50
CA ILE A 138 -5.05 -0.87 -7.12
C ILE A 138 -5.06 -2.34 -6.69
N TYR A 139 -5.45 -3.25 -7.59
CA TYR A 139 -5.35 -4.69 -7.32
C TYR A 139 -3.90 -5.12 -7.10
N ILE A 140 -2.95 -4.69 -7.96
CA ILE A 140 -1.52 -4.97 -7.77
C ILE A 140 -1.03 -4.41 -6.43
N LEU A 141 -1.36 -3.16 -6.10
CA LEU A 141 -1.06 -2.55 -4.81
C LEU A 141 -1.54 -3.42 -3.64
N SER A 142 -2.74 -4.00 -3.72
CA SER A 142 -3.28 -4.88 -2.68
C SER A 142 -2.39 -6.11 -2.42
N LEU A 143 -1.73 -6.65 -3.45
CA LEU A 143 -0.82 -7.79 -3.33
C LEU A 143 0.48 -7.43 -2.59
N TYR A 144 0.94 -6.17 -2.67
CA TYR A 144 2.12 -5.69 -1.91
C TYR A 144 1.82 -5.46 -0.43
N VAL A 145 0.57 -5.11 -0.14
CA VAL A 145 0.12 -4.69 1.20
C VAL A 145 -0.40 -5.88 2.00
N ARG A 146 -0.88 -6.95 1.36
CA ARG A 146 -1.46 -8.14 2.01
C ARG A 146 -0.59 -8.71 3.14
N ASP A 147 0.74 -8.74 2.97
CA ASP A 147 1.69 -9.26 3.98
C ASP A 147 2.14 -8.22 5.03
N ARG A 148 1.65 -6.99 4.89
CA ARG A 148 2.00 -5.82 5.69
C ARG A 148 0.82 -5.26 6.49
N LEU A 149 -0.36 -5.88 6.40
CA LEU A 149 -1.57 -5.44 7.12
C LEU A 149 -1.37 -5.36 8.64
N ASP A 150 -0.50 -6.21 9.22
CA ASP A 150 -0.16 -6.18 10.66
C ASP A 150 1.00 -5.23 11.02
N ARG A 151 1.56 -4.46 10.08
CA ARG A 151 2.76 -3.63 10.31
C ARG A 151 2.42 -2.14 10.41
N GLU A 152 3.01 -1.47 11.41
CA GLU A 152 2.84 -0.02 11.69
C GLU A 152 3.33 0.93 10.58
N SER A 153 4.00 0.43 9.53
CA SER A 153 4.56 1.28 8.46
C SER A 153 3.94 0.95 7.10
N THR A 154 2.99 1.78 6.70
CA THR A 154 2.26 1.73 5.42
C THR A 154 2.85 2.66 4.35
N SER A 155 4.17 2.86 4.37
CA SER A 155 4.87 3.58 3.30
C SER A 155 5.29 2.61 2.21
N ILE A 156 5.11 3.02 0.96
CA ILE A 156 5.42 2.22 -0.22
C ILE A 156 6.38 2.99 -1.14
N ASN A 157 7.33 2.27 -1.73
CA ASN A 157 8.14 2.77 -2.83
C ASN A 157 7.42 2.40 -4.15
N PRO A 158 7.19 3.35 -5.04
CA PRO A 158 6.37 3.13 -6.23
C PRO A 158 7.02 2.20 -7.24
N GLU A 159 8.36 2.19 -7.33
CA GLU A 159 9.08 1.62 -8.47
C GLU A 159 8.82 0.11 -8.66
N GLY A 160 8.66 -0.63 -7.56
CA GLY A 160 8.29 -2.05 -7.64
C GLY A 160 6.85 -2.26 -8.11
N ILE A 161 5.92 -1.45 -7.59
CA ILE A 161 4.50 -1.52 -7.94
C ILE A 161 4.31 -1.15 -9.41
N GLU A 162 4.85 -0.01 -9.83
CA GLU A 162 4.77 0.48 -11.21
C GLU A 162 5.33 -0.56 -12.17
N ARG A 163 6.55 -1.05 -11.94
CA ARG A 163 7.15 -2.07 -12.81
C ARG A 163 6.29 -3.32 -12.94
N THR A 164 5.72 -3.80 -11.84
CA THR A 164 4.85 -4.98 -11.87
C THR A 164 3.52 -4.69 -12.56
N TRP A 165 2.97 -3.49 -12.35
CA TRP A 165 1.73 -3.03 -12.95
C TRP A 165 1.87 -2.79 -14.47
N GLU A 166 2.99 -2.24 -14.93
CA GLU A 166 3.34 -2.10 -16.35
C GLU A 166 3.41 -3.46 -17.04
N ILE A 167 4.12 -4.43 -16.44
CA ILE A 167 4.20 -5.79 -16.99
C ILE A 167 2.82 -6.48 -16.97
N TYR A 168 2.04 -6.26 -15.92
CA TYR A 168 0.70 -6.83 -15.77
C TYR A 168 -0.27 -6.32 -16.85
N THR A 169 -0.20 -5.03 -17.19
CA THR A 169 -1.13 -4.38 -18.13
C THR A 169 -0.61 -4.30 -19.56
N GLY A 170 0.71 -4.35 -19.76
CA GLY A 170 1.37 -4.09 -21.04
C GLY A 170 1.33 -2.61 -21.44
N SER A 171 1.08 -1.69 -20.50
CA SER A 171 0.99 -0.24 -20.73
C SER A 171 1.84 0.55 -19.75
N GLU A 172 2.23 1.77 -20.11
CA GLU A 172 2.82 2.74 -19.19
C GLU A 172 1.81 3.10 -18.09
N VAL A 173 2.30 3.21 -16.86
CA VAL A 173 1.46 3.47 -15.67
C VAL A 173 2.13 4.51 -14.78
N ASP A 174 1.34 5.19 -13.96
CA ASP A 174 1.85 6.12 -12.95
C ASP A 174 1.12 5.87 -11.63
N ILE A 175 1.87 5.65 -10.54
CA ILE A 175 1.29 5.46 -9.21
C ILE A 175 0.42 6.66 -8.77
N ASP A 176 0.65 7.86 -9.33
CA ASP A 176 -0.16 9.05 -9.07
C ASP A 176 -1.61 8.88 -9.57
N ASP A 177 -1.87 7.98 -10.53
CA ASP A 177 -3.23 7.61 -10.91
C ASP A 177 -3.98 6.94 -9.73
N ILE A 178 -3.27 6.18 -8.88
CA ILE A 178 -3.84 5.62 -7.64
C ILE A 178 -3.98 6.70 -6.56
N VAL A 179 -3.09 7.70 -6.52
CA VAL A 179 -3.26 8.86 -5.63
C VAL A 179 -4.54 9.61 -5.97
N SER A 180 -4.86 9.76 -7.26
CA SER A 180 -6.05 10.47 -7.71
C SER A 180 -7.35 9.88 -7.16
N THR A 181 -7.38 8.59 -6.79
CA THR A 181 -8.55 7.97 -6.17
C THR A 181 -8.69 8.28 -4.68
N GLY A 182 -7.69 8.91 -4.08
CA GLY A 182 -7.59 9.17 -2.65
C GLY A 182 -7.30 7.94 -1.78
N LEU A 183 -6.93 6.82 -2.39
CA LEU A 183 -6.60 5.58 -1.67
C LEU A 183 -5.26 5.68 -0.93
N ILE A 184 -4.30 6.41 -1.52
CA ILE A 184 -2.95 6.63 -0.99
C ILE A 184 -2.57 8.11 -1.10
N TYR A 185 -1.62 8.56 -0.30
CA TYR A 185 -1.11 9.94 -0.33
C TYR A 185 0.32 9.99 -0.83
N LYS A 186 0.60 10.96 -1.69
CA LYS A 186 1.95 11.23 -2.17
C LYS A 186 2.74 11.96 -1.09
N ASN A 187 3.92 11.46 -0.76
CA ASN A 187 4.80 12.10 0.19
C ASN A 187 6.26 11.89 -0.23
N HIS A 188 7.19 12.55 0.46
CA HIS A 188 8.58 12.50 0.10
C HIS A 188 9.47 12.49 1.33
N TYR A 189 10.35 11.50 1.37
CA TYR A 189 11.27 11.31 2.46
C TYR A 189 12.57 12.03 2.12
N ASN A 190 12.90 13.04 2.91
CA ASN A 190 14.17 13.76 2.79
C ASN A 190 14.95 13.68 4.11
N SER A 191 16.13 13.06 4.03
CA SER A 191 17.14 13.03 5.08
C SER A 191 18.52 13.17 4.44
N ASN A 192 19.55 13.45 5.25
CA ASN A 192 20.93 13.53 4.75
C ASN A 192 21.41 12.28 3.98
N ALA A 193 20.77 11.11 4.17
CA ALA A 193 21.17 9.84 3.58
C ALA A 193 20.19 9.26 2.55
N TYR A 194 18.97 9.79 2.49
CA TYR A 194 17.90 9.28 1.62
C TYR A 194 17.02 10.43 1.14
N ASN A 195 16.78 10.44 -0.16
CA ASN A 195 15.89 11.38 -0.83
C ASN A 195 15.06 10.62 -1.86
N HIS A 196 13.82 10.28 -1.52
CA HIS A 196 12.95 9.50 -2.40
C HIS A 196 11.48 9.82 -2.16
N TRP A 197 10.68 9.69 -3.21
CA TRP A 197 9.22 9.67 -3.10
C TRP A 197 8.77 8.40 -2.40
N TYR A 198 7.76 8.52 -1.55
CA TYR A 198 7.07 7.37 -0.98
C TYR A 198 5.59 7.68 -0.83
N TYR A 199 4.79 6.63 -0.90
CA TYR A 199 3.34 6.75 -0.85
C TYR A 199 2.85 6.21 0.48
N LYS A 200 2.06 7.02 1.20
CA LYS A 200 1.49 6.64 2.49
C LYS A 200 0.10 6.08 2.25
N ILE A 201 -0.16 4.86 2.73
CA ILE A 201 -1.53 4.36 2.82
C ILE A 201 -2.11 4.85 4.15
N PRO A 202 -3.14 5.71 4.14
CA PRO A 202 -3.87 6.05 5.35
C PRO A 202 -4.60 4.84 5.92
N ASP A 203 -5.01 4.92 7.19
CA ASP A 203 -5.64 3.80 7.91
C ASP A 203 -6.93 3.34 7.22
N TYR A 204 -7.74 4.29 6.73
CA TYR A 204 -8.92 3.95 5.95
C TYR A 204 -8.56 3.29 4.61
N GLY A 205 -7.40 3.63 4.04
CA GLY A 205 -6.91 3.06 2.79
C GLY A 205 -6.52 1.60 2.99
N LEU A 206 -5.91 1.27 4.13
CA LEU A 206 -5.69 -0.13 4.52
C LEU A 206 -7.01 -0.89 4.67
N GLU A 207 -7.99 -0.32 5.39
CA GLU A 207 -9.31 -0.95 5.53
C GLU A 207 -9.96 -1.20 4.15
N LEU A 208 -9.86 -0.26 3.21
CA LEU A 208 -10.36 -0.45 1.85
C LEU A 208 -9.58 -1.50 1.07
N ILE A 209 -8.26 -1.61 1.26
CA ILE A 209 -7.45 -2.68 0.66
C ILE A 209 -7.85 -4.04 1.22
N GLU A 210 -8.11 -4.16 2.51
CA GLU A 210 -8.65 -5.40 3.13
C GLU A 210 -10.01 -5.78 2.54
N GLU A 211 -10.89 -4.79 2.33
CA GLU A 211 -12.17 -4.97 1.66
C GLU A 211 -11.97 -5.44 0.21
N ILE A 212 -11.04 -4.84 -0.55
CA ILE A 212 -10.69 -5.26 -1.93
C ILE A 212 -10.15 -6.70 -1.97
N ILE A 213 -9.31 -7.08 -1.00
CA ILE A 213 -8.76 -8.43 -0.88
C ILE A 213 -9.89 -9.45 -0.62
N SER A 214 -10.90 -9.05 0.16
CA SER A 214 -12.01 -9.92 0.55
C SER A 214 -13.08 -10.03 -0.55
N ASP A 215 -13.48 -8.90 -1.13
CA ASP A 215 -14.43 -8.81 -2.24
C ASP A 215 -14.08 -7.61 -3.15
N SER A 216 -13.32 -7.89 -4.19
CA SER A 216 -12.88 -6.90 -5.18
C SER A 216 -14.02 -6.40 -6.09
N SER A 217 -15.11 -7.15 -6.18
CA SER A 217 -16.20 -6.87 -7.14
C SER A 217 -16.95 -5.58 -6.80
N ASP A 218 -17.05 -5.26 -5.51
CA ASP A 218 -17.62 -4.01 -5.00
C ASP A 218 -16.84 -2.78 -5.49
N PHE A 219 -15.58 -2.93 -5.90
CA PHE A 219 -14.73 -1.85 -6.41
C PHE A 219 -14.64 -1.83 -7.94
N GLY A 220 -15.43 -2.67 -8.64
CA GLY A 220 -15.32 -2.83 -10.10
C GLY A 220 -14.02 -3.54 -10.51
N ILE A 221 -13.34 -4.19 -9.57
CA ILE A 221 -12.13 -4.99 -9.80
C ILE A 221 -12.59 -6.44 -9.93
N TYR A 222 -12.46 -7.02 -11.13
CA TYR A 222 -12.92 -8.39 -11.39
C TYR A 222 -11.77 -9.41 -11.44
N HIS A 223 -10.65 -9.06 -10.84
CA HIS A 223 -9.51 -9.95 -10.69
C HIS A 223 -9.70 -10.85 -9.48
N SER A 224 -9.30 -12.10 -9.66
CA SER A 224 -9.19 -13.07 -8.58
C SER A 224 -7.73 -13.42 -8.37
N ASP A 225 -7.42 -13.85 -7.15
CA ASP A 225 -6.18 -14.55 -6.83
C ASP A 225 -5.91 -15.69 -7.83
N PRO A 226 -4.64 -16.07 -8.05
CA PRO A 226 -4.27 -17.15 -8.95
C PRO A 226 -5.01 -18.44 -8.60
N LYS A 227 -5.72 -19.00 -9.60
CA LYS A 227 -6.46 -20.26 -9.41
C LYS A 227 -5.49 -21.42 -9.22
N ARG A 228 -5.90 -22.45 -8.46
CA ARG A 228 -5.13 -23.69 -8.32
C ARG A 228 -4.75 -24.34 -9.66
N SER A 229 -5.59 -24.21 -10.69
CA SER A 229 -5.26 -24.68 -12.04
C SER A 229 -4.07 -23.92 -12.63
N THR A 230 -4.07 -22.59 -12.55
CA THR A 230 -2.96 -21.74 -13.00
C THR A 230 -1.66 -22.10 -12.29
N LEU A 231 -1.71 -22.30 -10.98
CA LEU A 231 -0.53 -22.70 -10.21
C LEU A 231 -0.04 -24.11 -10.58
N ARG A 232 -0.94 -25.05 -10.90
CA ARG A 232 -0.56 -26.36 -11.43
C ARG A 232 0.11 -26.25 -12.79
N ASP A 233 -0.39 -25.38 -13.66
CA ASP A 233 0.21 -25.16 -14.98
C ASP A 233 1.64 -24.62 -14.84
N VAL A 234 1.83 -23.59 -13.99
CA VAL A 234 3.14 -23.04 -13.63
C VAL A 234 4.10 -24.11 -13.08
N ILE A 235 3.63 -24.99 -12.21
CA ILE A 235 4.49 -26.05 -11.63
C ILE A 235 4.81 -27.16 -12.64
N ASN A 236 3.94 -27.41 -13.61
CA ASN A 236 4.14 -28.49 -14.59
C ASN A 236 4.98 -28.05 -15.79
N GLU A 237 5.03 -26.75 -16.08
CA GLU A 237 5.84 -26.19 -17.14
C GLU A 237 7.33 -26.20 -16.77
N GLU A 238 8.19 -26.56 -17.73
CA GLU A 238 9.63 -26.71 -17.50
C GLU A 238 10.31 -25.37 -17.24
N GLN A 239 10.05 -24.37 -18.08
CA GLN A 239 10.65 -23.05 -17.95
C GLN A 239 10.23 -22.35 -16.64
N SER A 240 8.94 -22.42 -16.30
CA SER A 240 8.42 -21.93 -15.01
C SER A 240 9.09 -22.60 -13.81
N ARG A 241 9.37 -23.91 -13.85
CA ARG A 241 10.13 -24.59 -12.78
C ARG A 241 11.57 -24.13 -12.69
N GLU A 242 12.24 -23.92 -13.81
CA GLU A 242 13.59 -23.38 -13.84
C GLU A 242 13.63 -21.95 -13.26
N PHE A 243 12.63 -21.12 -13.55
CA PHE A 243 12.49 -19.80 -12.92
C PHE A 243 12.27 -19.88 -11.41
N LEU A 244 11.41 -20.79 -10.94
CA LEU A 244 11.19 -21.01 -9.50
C LEU A 244 12.46 -21.54 -8.80
N ARG A 245 13.26 -22.36 -9.47
CA ARG A 245 14.59 -22.81 -8.99
C ARG A 245 15.56 -21.64 -8.89
N TRP A 246 15.60 -20.76 -9.89
CA TRP A 246 16.38 -19.52 -9.84
C TRP A 246 15.97 -18.64 -8.65
N MET A 247 14.65 -18.50 -8.40
CA MET A 247 14.12 -17.78 -7.25
C MET A 247 14.41 -18.43 -5.89
N ASN A 248 15.00 -19.63 -5.86
CA ASN A 248 15.25 -20.39 -4.64
C ASN A 248 13.96 -20.57 -3.80
N GLY A 249 12.85 -20.88 -4.47
CA GLY A 249 11.57 -21.20 -3.85
C GLY A 249 10.57 -20.05 -3.84
N SER A 250 10.85 -18.97 -3.11
CA SER A 250 9.85 -17.92 -2.84
C SER A 250 10.26 -16.48 -3.16
N SER A 251 11.56 -16.18 -3.13
CA SER A 251 12.05 -14.84 -3.43
C SER A 251 13.52 -14.81 -3.78
N GLN A 252 13.90 -13.89 -4.66
CA GLN A 252 15.27 -13.63 -5.06
C GLN A 252 15.57 -12.15 -5.20
N TYR A 253 16.81 -11.77 -4.90
CA TYR A 253 17.26 -10.39 -4.93
C TYR A 253 18.38 -10.19 -5.95
N VAL A 254 18.23 -9.16 -6.77
CA VAL A 254 19.24 -8.75 -7.76
C VAL A 254 19.54 -7.27 -7.62
N SER A 255 20.76 -6.86 -7.97
CA SER A 255 21.15 -5.45 -7.95
C SER A 255 20.33 -4.67 -8.98
N SER A 256 19.85 -3.50 -8.60
CA SER A 256 19.10 -2.63 -9.53
C SER A 256 19.95 -2.07 -10.68
N TYR A 257 21.27 -1.91 -10.48
CA TYR A 257 22.16 -1.29 -11.47
C TYR A 257 22.76 -2.31 -12.47
N ASN A 258 22.81 -3.60 -12.11
CA ASN A 258 23.38 -4.68 -12.92
C ASN A 258 22.39 -5.85 -12.99
N GLU A 259 21.10 -5.58 -13.12
CA GLU A 259 20.06 -6.62 -12.99
C GLU A 259 20.24 -7.76 -14.01
N GLU A 260 20.45 -7.43 -15.29
CA GLU A 260 20.61 -8.42 -16.35
C GLU A 260 21.87 -9.26 -16.15
N ASP A 261 23.01 -8.62 -15.89
CA ASP A 261 24.27 -9.31 -15.62
C ASP A 261 24.16 -10.22 -14.38
N ASP A 262 23.52 -9.75 -13.30
CA ASP A 262 23.31 -10.53 -12.08
C ASP A 262 22.41 -11.76 -12.35
N ILE A 263 21.38 -11.62 -13.20
CA ILE A 263 20.52 -12.74 -13.58
C ILE A 263 21.29 -13.73 -14.45
N GLU A 264 21.99 -13.28 -15.49
CA GLU A 264 22.80 -14.13 -16.38
C GLU A 264 23.84 -14.94 -15.60
N ASP A 265 24.60 -14.27 -14.72
CA ASP A 265 25.58 -14.91 -13.86
C ASP A 265 24.92 -15.98 -12.97
N GLU A 266 23.72 -15.72 -12.43
CA GLU A 266 23.02 -16.69 -11.59
C GLU A 266 22.44 -17.86 -12.35
N LEU A 267 21.95 -17.65 -13.58
CA LEU A 267 21.47 -18.72 -14.45
C LEU A 267 22.61 -19.70 -14.74
N ASP A 268 23.79 -19.18 -15.11
CA ASP A 268 24.99 -19.98 -15.37
C ASP A 268 25.50 -20.69 -14.09
N ASN A 269 25.65 -19.95 -12.99
CA ASN A 269 26.24 -20.48 -11.76
C ASN A 269 25.36 -21.55 -11.09
N ARG A 270 24.05 -21.50 -11.29
CA ARG A 270 23.09 -22.45 -10.70
C ARG A 270 22.63 -23.54 -11.67
N GLU A 271 23.22 -23.58 -12.87
CA GLU A 271 22.86 -24.51 -13.94
C GLU A 271 21.34 -24.48 -14.23
N ILE A 272 20.77 -23.27 -14.28
CA ILE A 272 19.36 -23.05 -14.62
C ILE A 272 19.24 -23.04 -16.14
N ASN A 273 18.36 -23.88 -16.68
CA ASN A 273 18.22 -24.03 -18.12
C ASN A 273 17.21 -23.03 -18.70
N LEU A 274 17.54 -21.74 -18.62
CA LEU A 274 16.80 -20.64 -19.23
C LEU A 274 17.76 -19.70 -19.95
N THR A 275 17.38 -19.26 -21.14
CA THR A 275 17.95 -18.05 -21.75
C THR A 275 17.34 -16.79 -21.13
N MET A 276 17.97 -15.63 -21.32
CA MET A 276 17.41 -14.35 -20.85
C MET A 276 16.07 -14.00 -21.51
N GLU A 277 15.85 -14.44 -22.76
CA GLU A 277 14.58 -14.26 -23.47
C GLU A 277 13.48 -15.09 -22.79
N GLU A 278 13.72 -16.39 -22.57
CA GLU A 278 12.79 -17.27 -21.86
C GLU A 278 12.55 -16.81 -20.41
N PHE A 279 13.57 -16.29 -19.74
CA PHE A 279 13.43 -15.72 -18.39
C PHE A 279 12.45 -14.54 -18.39
N ALA A 280 12.58 -13.63 -19.38
CA ALA A 280 11.70 -12.47 -19.49
C ALA A 280 10.26 -12.87 -19.81
N GLU A 281 10.06 -13.84 -20.70
CA GLU A 281 8.75 -14.40 -21.04
C GLU A 281 8.07 -15.04 -19.81
N VAL A 282 8.78 -15.93 -19.10
CA VAL A 282 8.25 -16.56 -17.88
C VAL A 282 7.93 -15.53 -16.81
N ARG A 283 8.79 -14.51 -16.62
CA ARG A 283 8.54 -13.42 -15.68
C ARG A 283 7.23 -12.69 -16.01
N GLU A 284 7.01 -12.36 -17.28
CA GLU A 284 5.79 -11.69 -17.74
C GLU A 284 4.55 -12.56 -17.48
N ASP A 285 4.60 -13.83 -17.89
CA ASP A 285 3.50 -14.78 -17.70
C ASP A 285 3.14 -14.98 -16.22
N LEU A 286 4.15 -15.07 -15.34
CA LEU A 286 3.94 -15.19 -13.89
C LEU A 286 3.34 -13.93 -13.26
N ILE A 287 3.73 -12.73 -13.74
CA ILE A 287 3.15 -11.46 -13.28
C ILE A 287 1.70 -11.34 -13.77
N GLN A 288 1.43 -11.58 -15.06
CA GLN A 288 0.07 -11.56 -15.62
C GLN A 288 -0.85 -12.61 -14.96
N SER A 289 -0.27 -13.73 -14.53
CA SER A 289 -0.96 -14.76 -13.76
C SER A 289 -1.14 -14.42 -12.28
N ARG A 290 -0.58 -13.30 -11.78
CA ARG A 290 -0.61 -12.82 -10.38
C ARG A 290 0.11 -13.75 -9.41
N VAL A 291 1.11 -14.46 -9.92
CA VAL A 291 1.95 -15.40 -9.16
C VAL A 291 3.21 -14.71 -8.64
N LEU A 292 3.74 -13.74 -9.40
CA LEU A 292 4.99 -13.04 -9.13
C LEU A 292 4.75 -11.52 -8.98
N LEU A 293 5.55 -10.87 -8.13
CA LEU A 293 5.69 -9.42 -8.05
C LEU A 293 7.18 -9.05 -8.03
N ILE A 294 7.51 -7.84 -8.46
CA ILE A 294 8.85 -7.26 -8.38
C ILE A 294 8.82 -6.10 -7.39
N ASP A 295 9.44 -6.23 -6.22
CA ASP A 295 9.52 -5.16 -5.21
C ASP A 295 10.83 -4.38 -5.34
N TYR A 296 10.83 -3.13 -4.90
CA TYR A 296 12.00 -2.26 -4.90
C TYR A 296 12.44 -1.94 -3.48
N SER A 297 13.71 -2.24 -3.19
CA SER A 297 14.32 -1.90 -1.92
C SER A 297 15.39 -0.82 -2.13
N PRO A 298 15.06 0.47 -1.93
CA PRO A 298 16.04 1.53 -1.98
C PRO A 298 17.01 1.34 -0.82
N HIS A 299 18.25 1.00 -1.15
CA HIS A 299 19.33 0.99 -0.17
C HIS A 299 20.15 2.28 -0.31
N ARG A 300 20.76 2.71 0.80
CA ARG A 300 21.37 4.03 0.92
C ARG A 300 22.44 4.32 -0.13
N SER A 301 22.46 5.55 -0.63
CA SER A 301 23.69 6.17 -1.15
C SER A 301 24.68 6.39 0.00
N SER A 302 25.96 6.12 -0.24
CA SER A 302 27.07 6.27 0.71
C SER A 302 27.01 7.58 1.52
N THR A 303 26.96 7.49 2.85
CA THR A 303 27.30 8.59 3.77
C THR A 303 28.16 8.02 4.90
N GLY A 304 29.46 8.32 4.90
CA GLY A 304 30.43 7.88 5.92
C GLY A 304 30.98 6.45 5.80
N ASN A 305 31.73 6.00 6.82
CA ASN A 305 32.55 4.76 6.85
C ASN A 305 31.79 3.42 6.94
N ARG A 306 30.47 3.37 6.73
CA ARG A 306 29.71 2.11 6.75
C ARG A 306 29.65 1.54 5.32
N SER A 307 29.50 0.23 5.11
CA SER A 307 29.37 -0.30 3.74
C SER A 307 28.05 0.14 3.10
N SER A 308 28.09 0.59 1.84
CA SER A 308 26.90 0.79 1.02
C SER A 308 26.37 -0.57 0.57
N ARG A 309 25.09 -0.84 0.80
CA ARG A 309 24.39 -1.90 0.06
C ARG A 309 23.74 -1.22 -1.16
N PRO A 310 23.90 -1.76 -2.38
CA PRO A 310 23.24 -1.21 -3.55
C PRO A 310 21.73 -1.41 -3.45
N ALA A 311 20.94 -0.56 -4.11
CA ALA A 311 19.50 -0.76 -4.25
C ALA A 311 19.22 -2.05 -5.02
N ARG A 312 18.12 -2.73 -4.70
CA ARG A 312 17.84 -4.08 -5.20
C ARG A 312 16.40 -4.21 -5.67
N TRP A 313 16.24 -5.00 -6.72
CA TRP A 313 14.96 -5.62 -7.05
C TRP A 313 14.77 -6.88 -6.22
N SER A 314 13.54 -7.15 -5.82
CA SER A 314 13.15 -8.38 -5.15
C SER A 314 12.03 -9.03 -5.95
N TYR A 315 12.38 -10.11 -6.63
CA TYR A 315 11.43 -11.01 -7.26
C TYR A 315 10.82 -11.87 -6.16
N LYS A 316 9.49 -11.89 -6.02
CA LYS A 316 8.82 -12.64 -4.94
C LYS A 316 7.48 -13.19 -5.39
N LEU A 317 7.16 -14.40 -4.93
CA LEU A 317 5.83 -14.95 -5.10
C LEU A 317 4.81 -14.12 -4.32
N THR A 318 3.60 -13.99 -4.86
CA THR A 318 2.47 -13.39 -4.14
C THR A 318 2.05 -14.29 -2.98
N GLN A 319 1.52 -13.71 -1.90
CA GLN A 319 1.02 -14.50 -0.78
C GLN A 319 -0.05 -15.54 -1.19
N PRO A 320 -1.02 -15.23 -2.08
CA PRO A 320 -1.95 -16.22 -2.58
C PRO A 320 -1.27 -17.38 -3.33
N ALA A 321 -0.22 -17.10 -4.09
CA ALA A 321 0.56 -18.14 -4.73
C ALA A 321 1.25 -19.01 -3.69
N LEU A 322 1.93 -18.43 -2.69
CA LEU A 322 2.61 -19.18 -1.62
C LEU A 322 1.66 -20.10 -0.84
N ASP A 323 0.50 -19.56 -0.43
CA ASP A 323 -0.50 -20.30 0.35
C ASP A 323 -1.00 -21.54 -0.39
N ASN A 324 -1.22 -21.43 -1.71
CA ASN A 324 -1.76 -22.50 -2.52
C ASN A 324 -0.67 -23.42 -3.10
N MET A 325 0.53 -22.92 -3.34
CA MET A 325 1.63 -23.66 -3.98
C MET A 325 2.14 -24.78 -3.07
N SER A 326 2.16 -24.57 -1.75
CA SER A 326 2.52 -25.60 -0.77
C SER A 326 1.61 -26.83 -0.85
N GLU A 327 0.30 -26.61 -0.96
CA GLU A 327 -0.68 -27.70 -1.11
C GLU A 327 -0.50 -28.43 -2.44
N ILE A 328 -0.23 -27.69 -3.53
CA ILE A 328 -0.06 -28.26 -4.86
C ILE A 328 1.25 -29.07 -4.98
N LEU A 329 2.34 -28.62 -4.36
CA LEU A 329 3.61 -29.38 -4.33
C LEU A 329 3.43 -30.73 -3.63
N LEU A 330 2.72 -30.75 -2.50
CA LEU A 330 2.38 -31.98 -1.78
C LEU A 330 1.48 -32.91 -2.60
N GLU A 331 0.49 -32.37 -3.31
CA GLU A 331 -0.40 -33.15 -4.20
C GLU A 331 0.35 -33.82 -5.36
N ASN A 332 1.44 -33.20 -5.85
CA ASN A 332 2.24 -33.71 -6.97
C ASN A 332 3.43 -34.58 -6.54
N GLY A 333 3.58 -34.89 -5.24
CA GLY A 333 4.67 -35.71 -4.74
C GLY A 333 6.06 -35.06 -4.82
N LEU A 334 6.09 -33.72 -4.93
CA LEU A 334 7.32 -32.93 -4.86
C LEU A 334 7.58 -32.53 -3.40
N PRO A 335 8.85 -32.49 -2.94
CA PRO A 335 9.14 -32.03 -1.58
C PRO A 335 8.70 -30.56 -1.44
N ALA A 336 7.86 -30.27 -0.44
CA ALA A 336 7.64 -28.91 0.03
C ALA A 336 8.98 -28.38 0.55
N GLN A 337 9.47 -27.27 -0.03
CA GLN A 337 10.74 -26.64 0.39
C GLN A 337 10.52 -25.66 1.53
#